data_AF-A0ABC8K1B8-F1
#
_entry.id   AF-A0ABC8K1B8-F1
#
_cell.length_a   1.000
_cell.length_b   1.000
_cell.length_c   1.000
_cell.angle_alpha   90.00
_cell.angle_beta   90.00
_cell.angle_gamma   90.00
#
_symmetry.space_group_name_H-M   'P 1'
#
loop_
_entity.id
_entity.type
_entity.pdbx_description
1 polymer ?
#
loop_
_entity_poly.entity_id
_entity_poly.type
_entity_poly.pdbx_seq_one_letter_code
_entity_poly.pdbx_strand_id
1 'polypeptide(L)'
;MCIFIFSHILNCRYGEEMGCRCKDDSADYVWVLDPVDGTKTFITAPLTLSSSFFSHFYQVFKHLILVINCFVSVKPVFGTLIALLYKGKPILGLIDQPILKERWIGMSGRRTKLNGEDISTRSCPKLSQAYLYTTCPHLFSEEAEKAFARVRDKVKMPLYGCDCYAYALLASGFVDLVIESGLKPYDFLALVPVIEGAGGTITDWNGNPLLWEASSSAVATSFNVAAAVDADIYQQALESLEWQ
;
A
#
# COMPACT_ATOMS: atom_id res chain seq x y z
N MET A 1 -14.96 5.74 -6.28
CA MET A 1 -15.97 5.54 -7.35
C MET A 1 -15.51 5.97 -8.76
N CYS A 2 -14.46 6.79 -8.94
CA CYS A 2 -14.03 7.19 -10.30
C CYS A 2 -13.15 6.18 -11.07
N ILE A 3 -12.51 5.20 -10.42
CA ILE A 3 -11.46 4.38 -11.06
C ILE A 3 -12.02 3.42 -12.12
N PHE A 4 -13.18 2.79 -11.87
CA PHE A 4 -13.82 1.92 -12.86
C PHE A 4 -14.20 2.66 -14.13
N ILE A 5 -14.60 3.93 -14.02
CA ILE A 5 -15.08 4.75 -15.15
C ILE A 5 -13.92 5.16 -16.07
N PHE A 6 -12.73 5.44 -15.53
CA PHE A 6 -11.56 5.79 -16.37
C PHE A 6 -10.85 4.58 -16.96
N SER A 7 -11.04 3.37 -16.42
CA SER A 7 -10.30 2.16 -16.83
C SER A 7 -10.45 1.79 -18.31
N HIS A 8 -11.55 2.16 -18.96
CA HIS A 8 -11.79 1.92 -20.39
C HIS A 8 -11.01 2.88 -21.32
N ILE A 9 -10.55 4.01 -20.79
CA ILE A 9 -9.79 5.02 -21.54
C ILE A 9 -8.29 4.73 -21.46
N LEU A 10 -7.83 4.06 -20.40
CA LEU A 10 -6.42 3.71 -20.19
C LEU A 10 -5.95 2.69 -21.23
N ASN A 11 -4.78 2.95 -21.84
CA ASN A 11 -4.20 2.09 -22.87
C ASN A 11 -3.83 0.69 -22.35
N CYS A 12 -3.26 0.62 -21.15
CA CYS A 12 -2.83 -0.62 -20.52
C CYS A 12 -3.01 -0.55 -19.01
N ARG A 13 -3.59 -1.60 -18.42
CA ARG A 13 -3.88 -1.67 -16.98
C ARG A 13 -3.70 -3.08 -16.43
N TYR A 14 -3.41 -3.18 -15.14
CA TYR A 14 -3.34 -4.41 -14.38
C TYR A 14 -4.14 -4.27 -13.08
N GLY A 15 -4.92 -5.29 -12.72
CA GLY A 15 -5.59 -5.37 -11.43
C GLY A 15 -5.78 -6.82 -11.01
N GLU A 16 -6.03 -7.04 -9.72
CA GLU A 16 -6.11 -8.37 -9.11
C GLU A 16 -7.02 -9.35 -9.86
N GLU A 17 -8.29 -8.99 -10.09
CA GLU A 17 -9.27 -9.91 -10.68
C GLU A 17 -9.14 -10.08 -12.20
N MET A 18 -8.66 -9.05 -12.89
CA MET A 18 -8.75 -8.94 -14.35
C MET A 18 -7.42 -9.17 -15.07
N GLY A 19 -6.32 -9.28 -14.31
CA GLY A 19 -4.97 -9.36 -14.83
C GLY A 19 -4.62 -8.17 -15.73
N CYS A 20 -3.71 -8.41 -16.68
CA CYS A 20 -3.29 -7.40 -17.64
C CYS A 20 -4.31 -7.22 -18.77
N ARG A 21 -4.71 -5.97 -19.04
CA ARG A 21 -5.56 -5.60 -20.19
C ARG A 21 -4.98 -4.40 -20.91
N CYS A 22 -4.54 -4.61 -22.14
CA CYS A 22 -3.93 -3.58 -22.97
C CYS A 22 -4.52 -3.64 -24.38
N LYS A 23 -4.67 -2.48 -25.03
CA LYS A 23 -5.18 -2.39 -26.42
C LYS A 23 -4.14 -2.85 -27.44
N ASP A 24 -2.86 -2.60 -27.12
CA ASP A 24 -1.71 -2.94 -27.95
C ASP A 24 -0.90 -4.08 -27.30
N ASP A 25 -0.11 -4.80 -28.10
CA ASP A 25 0.70 -5.95 -27.66
C ASP A 25 1.80 -5.58 -26.65
N SER A 26 2.18 -4.29 -26.59
CA SER A 26 3.13 -3.76 -25.62
C SER A 26 2.74 -2.34 -25.21
N ALA A 27 3.07 -1.95 -23.98
CA ALA A 27 2.83 -0.61 -23.48
C ALA A 27 3.98 -0.13 -22.60
N ASP A 28 4.50 1.06 -22.92
CA ASP A 28 5.49 1.73 -22.06
C ASP A 28 4.88 2.19 -20.74
N TYR A 29 3.58 2.52 -20.73
CA TYR A 29 2.84 3.00 -19.57
C TYR A 29 1.77 2.01 -19.15
N VAL A 30 1.80 1.60 -17.88
CA VAL A 30 0.82 0.66 -17.32
C VAL A 30 0.26 1.21 -16.00
N TRP A 31 -1.06 1.19 -15.88
CA TRP A 31 -1.76 1.52 -14.64
C TRP A 31 -1.96 0.26 -13.81
N VAL A 32 -1.47 0.24 -12.58
CA VAL A 32 -1.68 -0.89 -11.65
C VAL A 32 -2.62 -0.42 -10.55
N LEU A 33 -3.68 -1.19 -10.30
CA LEU A 33 -4.81 -0.76 -9.49
C LEU A 33 -5.15 -1.82 -8.42
N ASP A 34 -5.32 -1.35 -7.19
CA ASP A 34 -6.07 -2.06 -6.15
C ASP A 34 -7.21 -1.15 -5.66
N PRO A 35 -8.47 -1.46 -6.00
CA PRO A 35 -9.62 -0.69 -5.53
C PRO A 35 -9.78 -0.68 -4.00
N VAL A 36 -9.43 -1.77 -3.31
CA VAL A 36 -9.67 -1.95 -1.87
C VAL A 36 -8.53 -2.78 -1.26
N ASP A 37 -7.42 -2.11 -0.98
CA ASP A 37 -6.37 -2.67 -0.14
C ASP A 37 -6.84 -2.69 1.32
N GLY A 38 -6.66 -3.83 2.01
CA GLY A 38 -7.24 -4.07 3.33
C GLY A 38 -8.69 -4.56 3.29
N THR A 39 -9.01 -5.52 2.41
CA THR A 39 -10.37 -6.09 2.29
C THR A 39 -10.95 -6.59 3.63
N LYS A 40 -10.13 -7.14 4.54
CA LYS A 40 -10.59 -7.54 5.89
C LYS A 40 -11.08 -6.33 6.69
N THR A 41 -10.33 -5.23 6.63
CA THR A 41 -10.66 -3.94 7.25
C THR A 41 -11.94 -3.33 6.66
N PHE A 42 -12.16 -3.48 5.34
CA PHE A 42 -13.39 -3.04 4.67
C PHE A 42 -14.63 -3.81 5.15
N ILE A 43 -14.56 -5.14 5.22
CA ILE A 43 -15.69 -6.00 5.60
C ILE A 43 -16.15 -5.76 7.05
N THR A 44 -15.24 -5.34 7.94
CA THR A 44 -15.56 -5.06 9.35
C THR A 44 -15.98 -3.61 9.62
N ALA A 45 -16.08 -2.75 8.60
CA ALA A 45 -16.56 -1.37 8.74
C ALA A 45 -18.11 -1.28 8.73
N PRO A 46 -18.75 -0.41 9.53
CA PRO A 46 -20.18 -0.31 9.63
C PRO A 46 -20.70 0.51 8.45
N LEU A 47 -21.73 -0.03 7.78
CA LEU A 47 -22.46 0.63 6.70
C LEU A 47 -23.40 1.75 7.19
N THR A 48 -23.16 2.35 8.36
CA THR A 48 -23.93 3.50 8.85
C THR A 48 -23.38 4.81 8.25
N LEU A 49 -23.39 4.90 6.93
CA LEU A 49 -23.25 6.17 6.21
C LEU A 49 -24.65 6.65 5.81
N SER A 50 -24.91 7.94 6.00
CA SER A 50 -26.21 8.58 5.80
C SER A 50 -26.87 8.20 4.48
N SER A 51 -28.20 8.14 4.48
CA SER A 51 -29.09 7.78 3.35
C SER A 51 -28.80 8.47 2.01
N SER A 52 -28.04 9.57 1.99
CA SER A 52 -27.57 10.24 0.76
C SER A 52 -26.48 9.47 0.00
N PHE A 53 -25.79 8.51 0.63
CA PHE A 53 -24.78 7.67 -0.02
C PHE A 53 -25.40 6.52 -0.84
N PHE A 54 -26.67 6.17 -0.58
CA PHE A 54 -27.26 4.91 -1.02
C PHE A 54 -28.01 4.94 -2.38
N SER A 55 -28.31 6.10 -2.97
CA SER A 55 -29.09 6.11 -4.23
C SER A 55 -28.29 5.66 -5.46
N HIS A 56 -26.95 5.79 -5.43
CA HIS A 56 -26.08 5.42 -6.56
C HIS A 56 -25.44 4.03 -6.43
N PHE A 57 -25.50 3.40 -5.26
CA PHE A 57 -24.84 2.11 -4.98
C PHE A 57 -25.75 0.89 -5.23
N TYR A 58 -27.07 1.08 -5.33
CA TYR A 58 -28.05 -0.02 -5.30
C TYR A 58 -28.14 -0.84 -6.61
N GLN A 59 -27.59 -0.36 -7.73
CA GLN A 59 -27.79 -1.00 -9.04
C GLN A 59 -26.74 -2.07 -9.40
N VAL A 60 -25.57 -2.12 -8.74
CA VAL A 60 -24.45 -2.99 -9.17
C VAL A 60 -24.25 -4.23 -8.30
N PHE A 61 -24.70 -4.23 -7.04
CA PHE A 61 -24.40 -5.31 -6.07
C PHE A 61 -25.64 -6.04 -5.54
N LYS A 62 -26.57 -6.39 -6.44
CA LYS A 62 -27.86 -6.97 -6.05
C LYS A 62 -27.77 -8.38 -5.42
N HIS A 63 -26.62 -9.05 -5.41
CA HIS A 63 -26.53 -10.47 -5.00
C HIS A 63 -25.47 -10.82 -3.94
N LEU A 64 -24.84 -9.86 -3.26
CA LEU A 64 -23.81 -10.18 -2.27
C LEU A 64 -23.85 -9.35 -0.97
N ILE A 65 -25.04 -8.98 -0.49
CA ILE A 65 -25.18 -8.33 0.82
C ILE A 65 -26.33 -8.99 1.58
N LEU A 66 -26.06 -10.15 2.17
CA LEU A 66 -26.91 -10.68 3.23
C LEU A 66 -26.16 -11.65 4.16
N VAL A 67 -25.02 -11.24 4.73
CA VAL A 67 -24.45 -11.95 5.88
C VAL A 67 -23.75 -10.93 6.79
N ILE A 68 -24.33 -10.81 7.99
CA ILE A 68 -23.72 -10.38 9.26
C ILE A 68 -23.60 -8.86 9.50
N ASN A 69 -24.58 -8.34 10.26
CA ASN A 69 -24.34 -7.34 11.30
C ASN A 69 -23.33 -7.92 12.32
N CYS A 70 -22.06 -7.51 12.28
CA CYS A 70 -21.12 -7.75 13.39
C CYS A 70 -20.64 -6.41 13.95
N PHE A 71 -20.95 -6.15 15.21
CA PHE A 71 -20.36 -5.10 16.04
C PHE A 71 -18.93 -5.49 16.47
N VAL A 72 -18.00 -5.66 15.53
CA VAL A 72 -16.61 -6.05 15.80
C VAL A 72 -15.65 -5.04 15.17
N SER A 73 -14.94 -4.28 16.03
CA SER A 73 -13.73 -3.49 15.74
C SER A 73 -13.66 -2.83 14.35
N VAL A 74 -14.36 -1.72 14.22
CA VAL A 74 -14.40 -0.89 13.01
C VAL A 74 -13.08 -0.11 12.88
N LYS A 75 -12.36 -0.27 11.78
CA LYS A 75 -11.23 0.62 11.43
C LYS A 75 -11.40 1.12 9.99
N PRO A 76 -11.69 2.41 9.73
CA PRO A 76 -11.78 2.96 8.37
C PRO A 76 -10.38 3.22 7.79
N VAL A 77 -9.56 2.19 7.70
CA VAL A 77 -8.12 2.27 7.35
C VAL A 77 -7.76 1.42 6.12
N PHE A 78 -8.75 0.92 5.40
CA PHE A 78 -8.54 0.41 4.03
C PHE A 78 -8.24 1.58 3.10
N GLY A 79 -7.59 1.33 1.97
CA GLY A 79 -7.26 2.36 0.99
C GLY A 79 -7.47 1.89 -0.44
N THR A 80 -7.51 2.85 -1.34
CA THR A 80 -7.46 2.60 -2.77
C THR A 80 -6.07 2.97 -3.28
N LEU A 81 -5.43 2.05 -4.00
CA LEU A 81 -4.08 2.20 -4.53
C LEU A 81 -4.12 2.33 -6.05
N ILE A 82 -3.41 3.34 -6.56
CA ILE A 82 -3.22 3.57 -7.99
C ILE A 82 -1.75 3.84 -8.23
N ALA A 83 -1.12 3.04 -9.09
CA ALA A 83 0.22 3.30 -9.59
C ALA A 83 0.20 3.50 -11.11
N LEU A 84 1.05 4.40 -11.60
CA LEU A 84 1.41 4.49 -13.01
C LEU A 84 2.88 4.10 -13.15
N LEU A 85 3.13 3.09 -13.96
CA LEU A 85 4.47 2.61 -14.26
C LEU A 85 4.90 3.14 -15.63
N TYR A 86 6.16 3.52 -15.74
CA TYR A 86 6.85 3.71 -17.02
C TYR A 86 7.96 2.67 -17.13
N LYS A 87 7.85 1.76 -18.09
CA LYS A 87 8.78 0.64 -18.31
C LYS A 87 9.10 -0.13 -17.02
N GLY A 88 8.06 -0.56 -16.32
CA GLY A 88 8.17 -1.33 -15.06
C GLY A 88 8.52 -0.51 -13.81
N LYS A 89 8.87 0.77 -13.94
CA LYS A 89 9.19 1.65 -12.81
C LYS A 89 7.99 2.50 -12.39
N PRO A 90 7.58 2.50 -11.12
CA PRO A 90 6.55 3.42 -10.60
C PRO A 90 7.00 4.88 -10.74
N ILE A 91 6.22 5.70 -11.46
CA ILE A 91 6.49 7.14 -11.63
C ILE A 91 5.43 8.02 -10.96
N LEU A 92 4.25 7.48 -10.68
CA LEU A 92 3.19 8.13 -9.92
C LEU A 92 2.47 7.09 -9.07
N GLY A 93 2.12 7.47 -7.85
CA GLY A 93 1.40 6.64 -6.90
C GLY A 93 0.39 7.46 -6.11
N LEU A 94 -0.73 6.83 -5.77
CA LEU A 94 -1.80 7.44 -5.01
C LEU A 94 -2.33 6.43 -3.98
N ILE A 95 -2.48 6.92 -2.75
CA ILE A 95 -3.19 6.23 -1.65
C ILE A 95 -4.39 7.10 -1.30
N ASP A 96 -5.60 6.58 -1.40
CA ASP A 96 -6.84 7.30 -1.09
C ASP A 96 -7.62 6.56 -0.01
N GLN A 97 -7.88 7.24 1.11
CA GLN A 97 -8.81 6.79 2.13
C GLN A 97 -10.14 7.56 1.93
N PRO A 98 -11.16 6.94 1.31
CA PRO A 98 -12.35 7.68 0.86
C PRO A 98 -13.31 8.10 1.97
N ILE A 99 -13.28 7.42 3.13
CA ILE A 99 -14.10 7.75 4.32
C ILE A 99 -13.51 8.98 5.03
N LEU A 100 -12.20 8.99 5.25
CA LEU A 100 -11.46 10.08 5.89
C LEU A 100 -11.22 11.25 4.95
N LYS A 101 -11.38 11.04 3.64
CA LYS A 101 -11.11 12.02 2.57
C LYS A 101 -9.65 12.48 2.59
N GLU A 102 -8.75 11.52 2.78
CA GLU A 102 -7.31 11.74 2.76
C GLU A 102 -6.73 11.10 1.51
N ARG A 103 -5.94 11.89 0.78
CA ARG A 103 -5.31 11.46 -0.46
C ARG A 103 -3.84 11.84 -0.47
N TRP A 104 -2.99 10.82 -0.49
CA TRP A 104 -1.56 10.94 -0.72
C TRP A 104 -1.26 10.78 -2.21
N ILE A 105 -0.46 11.68 -2.77
CA ILE A 105 -0.03 11.62 -4.17
C ILE A 105 1.49 11.80 -4.20
N GLY A 106 2.17 10.76 -4.66
CA GLY A 106 3.61 10.75 -4.94
C GLY A 106 3.86 10.78 -6.44
N MET A 107 4.86 11.53 -6.88
CA MET A 107 5.29 11.56 -8.29
C MET A 107 6.78 11.78 -8.38
N SER A 108 7.47 11.03 -9.24
CA SER A 108 8.92 11.13 -9.40
C SER A 108 9.36 12.57 -9.67
N GLY A 109 10.33 13.04 -8.90
CA GLY A 109 10.87 14.40 -9.00
C GLY A 109 10.01 15.48 -8.33
N ARG A 110 8.94 15.14 -7.60
CA ARG A 110 8.15 16.07 -6.79
C ARG A 110 8.01 15.57 -5.36
N ARG A 111 7.76 16.51 -4.44
CA ARG A 111 7.39 16.17 -3.07
C ARG A 111 6.00 15.54 -3.03
N THR A 112 5.86 14.52 -2.19
CA THR A 112 4.57 13.89 -1.92
C THR A 112 3.63 14.88 -1.26
N LYS A 113 2.35 14.82 -1.65
CA LYS A 113 1.30 15.68 -1.10
C LYS A 113 0.23 14.88 -0.40
N LEU A 114 -0.26 15.37 0.74
CA LEU A 114 -1.51 14.96 1.38
C LEU A 114 -2.54 16.06 1.15
N ASN A 115 -3.64 15.75 0.46
CA ASN A 115 -4.73 16.70 0.20
C ASN A 115 -4.28 18.04 -0.43
N GLY A 116 -3.18 18.01 -1.18
CA GLY A 116 -2.61 19.19 -1.86
C GLY A 116 -1.42 19.83 -1.15
N GLU A 117 -1.22 19.52 0.13
CA GLU A 117 -0.13 20.07 0.94
C GLU A 117 1.10 19.17 0.94
N ASP A 118 2.30 19.75 0.84
CA ASP A 118 3.55 18.98 0.88
C ASP A 118 3.71 18.32 2.26
N ILE A 119 4.11 17.04 2.26
CA ILE A 119 4.45 16.29 3.47
C ILE A 119 5.90 15.81 3.41
N SER A 120 6.40 15.36 4.56
CA SER A 120 7.73 14.77 4.71
C SER A 120 7.69 13.70 5.78
N THR A 121 8.53 12.69 5.62
CA THR A 121 8.89 11.81 6.74
C THR A 121 9.57 12.61 7.85
N ARG A 122 9.63 12.02 9.05
CA ARG A 122 10.38 12.59 10.18
C ARG A 122 11.75 11.92 10.31
N SER A 123 12.65 12.51 11.08
CA SER A 123 13.89 11.82 11.48
C SER A 123 13.64 10.90 12.67
N CYS A 124 14.27 9.73 12.69
CA CYS A 124 14.32 8.84 13.84
C CYS A 124 15.77 8.42 14.12
N PRO A 125 16.33 8.68 15.31
CA PRO A 125 17.78 8.56 15.51
C PRO A 125 18.27 7.11 15.64
N LYS A 126 17.41 6.18 16.08
CA LYS A 126 17.77 4.77 16.35
C LYS A 126 16.58 3.86 16.20
N LEU A 127 16.82 2.61 15.78
CA LEU A 127 15.78 1.58 15.64
C LEU A 127 14.98 1.36 16.95
N SER A 128 15.64 1.42 18.10
CA SER A 128 14.98 1.28 19.42
C SER A 128 14.02 2.42 19.81
N GLN A 129 13.95 3.48 19.00
CA GLN A 129 12.97 4.56 19.14
C GLN A 129 11.87 4.51 18.08
N ALA A 130 11.98 3.60 17.11
CA ALA A 130 11.06 3.47 15.98
C ALA A 130 9.72 2.85 16.38
N TYR A 131 8.63 3.42 15.88
CA TYR A 131 7.32 2.81 15.82
C TYR A 131 7.22 1.99 14.53
N LEU A 132 7.06 0.69 14.69
CA LEU A 132 6.95 -0.28 13.61
C LEU A 132 5.48 -0.62 13.36
N TYR A 133 5.07 -0.67 12.11
CA TYR A 133 3.80 -1.26 11.71
C TYR A 133 3.99 -2.51 10.83
N THR A 134 3.06 -3.43 10.96
CA THR A 134 2.80 -4.52 10.00
C THR A 134 1.32 -4.87 10.03
N THR A 135 0.72 -5.32 8.94
CA THR A 135 -0.72 -5.60 8.92
C THR A 135 -1.13 -6.67 9.94
N CYS A 136 -0.41 -7.80 9.98
CA CYS A 136 -0.75 -8.90 10.89
C CYS A 136 0.46 -9.81 11.11
N PRO A 137 0.78 -10.20 12.35
CA PRO A 137 1.91 -11.09 12.64
C PRO A 137 1.74 -12.49 12.02
N HIS A 138 0.51 -12.88 11.66
CA HIS A 138 0.22 -14.18 11.06
C HIS A 138 0.35 -14.22 9.53
N LEU A 139 0.71 -13.11 8.87
CA LEU A 139 0.90 -13.07 7.41
C LEU A 139 2.31 -13.48 6.98
N PHE A 140 3.23 -13.67 7.94
CA PHE A 140 4.58 -14.11 7.66
C PHE A 140 4.64 -15.63 7.50
N SER A 141 5.42 -16.11 6.53
CA SER A 141 5.88 -17.51 6.52
C SER A 141 6.80 -17.78 7.72
N GLU A 142 7.10 -19.03 8.01
CA GLU A 142 7.96 -19.37 9.16
C GLU A 142 9.34 -18.72 9.10
N GLU A 143 9.97 -18.70 7.92
CA GLU A 143 11.26 -18.05 7.71
C GLU A 143 11.15 -16.53 7.82
N ALA A 144 10.12 -15.95 7.20
CA ALA A 144 9.88 -14.51 7.22
C ALA A 144 9.52 -14.01 8.63
N GLU A 145 8.85 -14.81 9.44
CA GLU A 145 8.48 -14.50 10.82
C GLU A 145 9.73 -14.43 11.71
N LYS A 146 10.68 -15.35 11.54
CA LYS A 146 11.97 -15.33 12.24
C LYS A 146 12.78 -14.07 11.91
N ALA A 147 12.80 -13.67 10.64
CA ALA A 147 13.45 -12.43 10.21
C ALA A 147 12.75 -11.19 10.77
N PHE A 148 11.44 -11.12 10.65
CA PHE A 148 10.64 -10.04 11.21
C PHE A 148 10.80 -9.90 12.72
N ALA A 149 10.83 -11.02 13.46
CA ALA A 149 11.00 -11.04 14.92
C ALA A 149 12.30 -10.35 15.37
N ARG A 150 13.42 -10.54 14.64
CA ARG A 150 14.70 -9.87 14.94
C ARG A 150 14.61 -8.35 14.89
N VAL A 151 13.76 -7.80 14.02
CA VAL A 151 13.50 -6.35 13.94
C VAL A 151 12.48 -5.94 15.01
N ARG A 152 11.36 -6.69 15.09
CA ARG A 152 10.26 -6.44 16.03
C ARG A 152 10.75 -6.31 17.48
N ASP A 153 11.71 -7.12 17.88
CA ASP A 153 12.21 -7.15 19.26
C ASP A 153 13.24 -6.03 19.55
N LYS A 154 13.67 -5.28 18.52
CA LYS A 154 14.61 -4.15 18.64
C LYS A 154 13.95 -2.78 18.54
N VAL A 155 12.70 -2.70 18.11
CA VAL A 155 11.97 -1.42 17.94
C VAL A 155 11.35 -0.94 19.25
N LYS A 156 10.91 0.33 19.29
CA LYS A 156 10.25 0.90 20.48
C LYS A 156 8.91 0.24 20.75
N MET A 157 8.12 0.06 19.70
CA MET A 157 6.78 -0.51 19.78
C MET A 157 6.37 -1.11 18.43
N PRO A 158 6.08 -2.42 18.35
CA PRO A 158 5.40 -2.99 17.21
C PRO A 158 3.88 -2.77 17.32
N LEU A 159 3.31 -2.21 16.27
CA LEU A 159 1.89 -1.93 16.11
C LEU A 159 1.35 -2.73 14.91
N TYR A 160 0.05 -3.02 14.94
CA TYR A 160 -0.55 -3.94 13.98
C TYR A 160 -1.83 -3.42 13.32
N GLY A 161 -2.02 -3.85 12.08
CA GLY A 161 -3.17 -3.54 11.24
C GLY A 161 -2.90 -2.44 10.23
N CYS A 162 -3.97 -1.96 9.60
CA CYS A 162 -4.06 -0.79 8.74
C CYS A 162 -3.25 -0.78 7.43
N ASP A 163 -2.88 -1.95 6.88
CA ASP A 163 -2.58 -2.17 5.45
C ASP A 163 -1.77 -0.99 4.81
N CYS A 164 -2.16 -0.46 3.64
CA CYS A 164 -1.51 0.70 3.02
C CYS A 164 -1.50 1.98 3.88
N TYR A 165 -2.43 2.14 4.82
CA TYR A 165 -2.54 3.34 5.65
C TYR A 165 -1.34 3.48 6.59
N ALA A 166 -0.70 2.38 7.01
CA ALA A 166 0.56 2.44 7.76
C ALA A 166 1.67 3.15 6.96
N TYR A 167 1.77 2.89 5.65
CA TYR A 167 2.73 3.54 4.75
C TYR A 167 2.36 5.01 4.51
N ALA A 168 1.08 5.36 4.45
CA ALA A 168 0.61 6.73 4.37
C ALA A 168 1.00 7.55 5.63
N LEU A 169 0.86 6.94 6.82
CA LEU A 169 1.32 7.53 8.07
C LEU A 169 2.84 7.68 8.13
N LEU A 170 3.59 6.71 7.59
CA LEU A 170 5.04 6.79 7.46
C LEU A 170 5.45 7.96 6.58
N ALA A 171 4.87 8.10 5.39
CA ALA A 171 5.12 9.22 4.47
C ALA A 171 4.77 10.57 5.10
N SER A 172 3.86 10.60 6.08
CA SER A 172 3.46 11.80 6.81
C SER A 172 4.28 12.03 8.10
N GLY A 173 5.26 11.18 8.40
CA GLY A 173 6.15 11.30 9.56
C GLY A 173 5.57 10.83 10.89
N PHE A 174 4.51 10.03 10.89
CA PHE A 174 3.88 9.50 12.12
C PHE A 174 4.29 8.06 12.47
N VAL A 175 4.85 7.32 11.51
CA VAL A 175 5.36 5.95 11.64
C VAL A 175 6.79 5.93 11.14
N ASP A 176 7.67 5.15 11.78
CA ASP A 176 9.11 5.12 11.44
C ASP A 176 9.49 3.99 10.51
N LEU A 177 8.80 2.86 10.62
CA LEU A 177 9.15 1.63 9.93
C LEU A 177 7.87 0.83 9.63
N VAL A 178 7.78 0.28 8.42
CA VAL A 178 6.76 -0.70 8.03
C VAL A 178 7.47 -1.90 7.40
N ILE A 179 7.16 -3.10 7.88
CA ILE A 179 7.74 -4.35 7.37
C ILE A 179 6.62 -5.34 7.11
N GLU A 180 6.53 -5.82 5.87
CA GLU A 180 5.51 -6.77 5.44
C GLU A 180 6.09 -7.85 4.53
N SER A 181 5.40 -8.98 4.49
CA SER A 181 5.74 -10.13 3.66
C SER A 181 4.50 -10.56 2.90
N GLY A 182 4.69 -11.00 1.65
CA GLY A 182 3.62 -11.59 0.86
C GLY A 182 2.86 -10.64 -0.07
N LEU A 183 3.22 -9.35 -0.11
CA LEU A 183 2.49 -8.31 -0.87
C LEU A 183 2.53 -8.53 -2.37
N LYS A 184 1.43 -8.27 -3.05
CA LYS A 184 1.32 -8.31 -4.50
C LYS A 184 1.72 -6.96 -5.10
N PRO A 185 2.07 -6.89 -6.40
CA PRO A 185 2.49 -5.63 -7.04
C PRO A 185 1.46 -4.50 -6.90
N TYR A 186 0.18 -4.82 -6.96
CA TYR A 186 -0.89 -3.83 -6.79
C TYR A 186 -1.01 -3.30 -5.35
N ASP A 187 -0.46 -4.00 -4.36
CA ASP A 187 -0.44 -3.60 -2.95
C ASP A 187 0.70 -2.62 -2.62
N PHE A 188 1.81 -2.64 -3.38
CA PHE A 188 3.00 -1.84 -3.04
C PHE A 188 3.45 -0.82 -4.09
N LEU A 189 3.15 -1.01 -5.39
CA LEU A 189 3.71 -0.15 -6.45
C LEU A 189 3.28 1.32 -6.30
N ALA A 190 2.09 1.57 -5.75
CA ALA A 190 1.61 2.92 -5.46
C ALA A 190 2.35 3.58 -4.28
N LEU A 191 2.89 2.77 -3.37
CA LEU A 191 3.57 3.23 -2.15
C LEU A 191 4.96 3.79 -2.46
N VAL A 192 5.64 3.24 -3.47
CA VAL A 192 7.02 3.60 -3.85
C VAL A 192 7.18 5.12 -4.06
N PRO A 193 6.52 5.76 -5.04
CA PRO A 193 6.70 7.19 -5.27
C PRO A 193 6.12 8.07 -4.15
N VAL A 194 5.18 7.55 -3.34
CA VAL A 194 4.62 8.26 -2.18
C VAL A 194 5.65 8.36 -1.06
N ILE A 195 6.34 7.26 -0.75
CA ILE A 195 7.36 7.22 0.31
C ILE A 195 8.64 7.93 -0.13
N GLU A 196 9.14 7.62 -1.32
CA GLU A 196 10.34 8.27 -1.86
C GLU A 196 10.15 9.79 -1.98
N GLY A 197 8.98 10.22 -2.48
CA GLY A 197 8.65 11.65 -2.60
C GLY A 197 8.46 12.36 -1.25
N ALA A 198 8.23 11.62 -0.16
CA ALA A 198 8.19 12.15 1.19
C ALA A 198 9.58 12.17 1.88
N GLY A 199 10.62 11.64 1.23
CA GLY A 199 11.97 11.54 1.78
C GLY A 199 12.28 10.23 2.51
N GLY A 200 11.37 9.26 2.48
CA GLY A 200 11.58 7.93 3.04
C GLY A 200 12.24 6.97 2.05
N THR A 201 12.55 5.76 2.55
CA THR A 201 13.16 4.68 1.78
C THR A 201 12.22 3.48 1.75
N ILE A 202 12.07 2.82 0.60
CA ILE A 202 11.25 1.60 0.45
C ILE A 202 11.88 0.65 -0.57
N THR A 203 12.02 -0.62 -0.20
CA THR A 203 12.63 -1.67 -1.05
C THR A 203 12.05 -3.05 -0.73
N ASP A 204 12.56 -4.07 -1.43
CA ASP A 204 12.47 -5.44 -0.92
C ASP A 204 13.39 -5.68 0.29
N TRP A 205 13.30 -6.84 0.95
CA TRP A 205 14.16 -7.16 2.10
C TRP A 205 15.63 -7.42 1.76
N ASN A 206 15.97 -7.56 0.48
CA ASN A 206 17.35 -7.67 -0.01
C ASN A 206 17.94 -6.30 -0.38
N GLY A 207 17.17 -5.22 -0.24
CA GLY A 207 17.56 -3.87 -0.61
C GLY A 207 17.42 -3.55 -2.10
N ASN A 208 16.80 -4.42 -2.89
CA ASN A 208 16.56 -4.14 -4.31
C ASN A 208 15.35 -3.20 -4.48
N PRO A 209 15.39 -2.32 -5.51
CA PRO A 209 14.24 -1.52 -5.88
C PRO A 209 13.00 -2.39 -6.19
N LEU A 210 11.84 -1.94 -5.72
CA LEU A 210 10.55 -2.59 -5.98
C LEU A 210 10.06 -2.30 -7.40
N LEU A 211 10.59 -3.06 -8.35
CA LEU A 211 10.22 -2.99 -9.76
C LEU A 211 9.36 -4.19 -10.15
N TRP A 212 8.39 -3.97 -11.01
CA TRP A 212 7.57 -5.05 -11.55
C TRP A 212 7.08 -4.72 -12.95
N GLU A 213 7.34 -5.61 -13.90
CA GLU A 213 6.90 -5.45 -15.28
C GLU A 213 5.54 -6.09 -15.48
N ALA A 214 4.52 -5.26 -15.60
CA ALA A 214 3.19 -5.68 -16.01
C ALA A 214 3.20 -6.07 -17.50
N SER A 215 2.90 -7.33 -17.80
CA SER A 215 2.75 -7.86 -19.16
C SER A 215 1.57 -8.83 -19.23
N SER A 216 1.18 -9.22 -20.45
CA SER A 216 0.08 -10.18 -20.66
C SER A 216 0.34 -11.55 -20.02
N SER A 217 1.60 -11.94 -19.88
CA SER A 217 2.03 -13.17 -19.21
C SER A 217 2.54 -12.97 -17.79
N ALA A 218 2.50 -11.74 -17.26
CA ALA A 218 3.02 -11.45 -15.93
C ALA A 218 2.17 -12.16 -14.86
N VAL A 219 2.85 -12.83 -13.94
CA VAL A 219 2.23 -13.40 -12.74
C VAL A 219 2.52 -12.46 -11.58
N ALA A 220 1.49 -12.07 -10.85
CA ALA A 220 1.62 -11.28 -9.63
C ALA A 220 2.25 -12.13 -8.50
N THR A 221 3.58 -12.20 -8.50
CA THR A 221 4.36 -12.84 -7.43
C THR A 221 4.26 -12.01 -6.15
N SER A 222 4.53 -12.66 -5.02
CA SER A 222 4.55 -11.99 -3.72
C SER A 222 5.94 -11.43 -3.43
N PHE A 223 5.98 -10.28 -2.77
CA PHE A 223 7.18 -9.55 -2.40
C PHE A 223 7.22 -9.33 -0.88
N ASN A 224 8.42 -9.31 -0.34
CA ASN A 224 8.67 -8.84 1.01
C ASN A 224 9.07 -7.37 0.92
N VAL A 225 8.39 -6.49 1.64
CA VAL A 225 8.55 -5.04 1.53
C VAL A 225 9.00 -4.48 2.87
N ALA A 226 9.97 -3.57 2.84
CA ALA A 226 10.39 -2.79 3.99
C ALA A 226 10.42 -1.30 3.60
N ALA A 227 9.79 -0.46 4.41
CA ALA A 227 9.79 0.99 4.26
C ALA A 227 10.18 1.67 5.56
N ALA A 228 11.03 2.69 5.51
CA ALA A 228 11.43 3.47 6.68
C ALA A 228 11.41 4.98 6.39
N VAL A 229 11.35 5.77 7.46
CA VAL A 229 11.33 7.23 7.38
C VAL A 229 12.61 7.85 6.85
N ASP A 230 13.75 7.17 7.04
CA ASP A 230 15.07 7.59 6.56
C ASP A 230 15.97 6.38 6.28
N ALA A 231 17.11 6.64 5.65
CA ALA A 231 18.08 5.60 5.26
C ALA A 231 18.77 4.93 6.47
N ASP A 232 18.92 5.63 7.59
CA ASP A 232 19.64 5.11 8.76
C ASP A 232 18.80 4.06 9.51
N ILE A 233 17.50 4.33 9.70
CA ILE A 233 16.55 3.35 10.26
C ILE A 233 16.37 2.18 9.31
N TYR A 234 16.26 2.46 8.01
CA TYR A 234 16.16 1.44 6.99
C TYR A 234 17.34 0.46 7.04
N GLN A 235 18.58 0.97 7.09
CA GLN A 235 19.78 0.14 7.12
C GLN A 235 19.85 -0.71 8.39
N GLN A 236 19.54 -0.14 9.57
CA GLN A 236 19.47 -0.90 10.83
C GLN A 236 18.40 -2.00 10.78
N ALA A 237 17.28 -1.75 10.10
CA ALA A 237 16.22 -2.74 9.92
C ALA A 237 16.67 -3.86 8.99
N LEU A 238 17.27 -3.57 7.84
CA LEU A 238 17.79 -4.59 6.91
C LEU A 238 18.87 -5.47 7.55
N GLU A 239 19.82 -4.87 8.26
CA GLU A 239 20.86 -5.60 9.00
C GLU A 239 20.26 -6.53 10.06
N SER A 240 19.14 -6.13 10.66
CA SER A 240 18.42 -6.96 11.63
C SER A 240 17.55 -8.04 10.97
N LEU A 241 17.06 -7.81 9.75
CA LEU A 241 16.31 -8.81 9.00
C LEU A 241 17.17 -10.01 8.66
N GLU A 242 18.46 -9.85 8.35
CA GLU A 242 19.37 -10.94 7.95
C GLU A 242 18.72 -11.88 6.90
N TRP A 243 18.04 -11.29 5.91
CA TRP A 243 17.32 -12.04 4.87
C TRP A 243 18.31 -12.58 3.82
N GLN A 244 18.17 -13.84 3.43
CA GLN A 244 19.03 -14.55 2.47
C GLN A 244 18.18 -15.24 1.40
#